data_AF-A0A8J7ZGS5-F1
#
_entry.id   AF-A0A8J7ZGS5-F1
#
_cell.length_a   1.000
_cell.length_b   1.000
_cell.length_c   1.000
_cell.angle_alpha   90.00
_cell.angle_beta   90.00
_cell.angle_gamma   90.00
#
_symmetry.space_group_name_H-M   'P 1'
#
loop_
_entity.id
_entity.type
_entity.pdbx_description
1 polymer ?
#
loop_
_entity_poly.entity_id
_entity_poly.type
_entity_poly.pdbx_seq_one_letter_code
_entity_poly.pdbx_strand_id
1 'polypeptide(L)'
;MPPSRRALLRATGALAVGTATASAGCLTFGSSRGFVLHTDDVDGGLASPFLVDDPTAVRAETRIDYDTETKREWVGELFETGSVTAVQWPLVEPDAWGDDVRPRPTYLHRDDAYHEVTTESTRDVERDRWLFAVERTDEDPPSDATVGRDPFDSLSDRDREVLQAALDAVYAGNDGFLGEPDIDGLRPVEYHRDVSVEESDLVPEPPFEYVEYSEDTYRVVTEQRTVTVPERTFAVERVASTRDELESYVHDTVPDARFEDPSDAAREVLDAAVDDEEHQRYEEEPPLSEGLSTVVDALGIGDDLRPFEAYEERVDFRFAVASYDGDWYLFNLYVDP
;
A
#
# COMPACT_ATOMS: atom_id res chain seq x y z
N MET A 1 39.41 12.47 3.06
CA MET A 1 38.94 11.12 2.69
C MET A 1 38.88 11.05 1.17
N PRO A 2 39.39 9.99 0.53
CA PRO A 2 39.18 9.79 -0.89
C PRO A 2 37.69 9.50 -1.13
N PRO A 3 37.09 10.02 -2.22
CA PRO A 3 35.69 9.70 -2.54
C PRO A 3 35.55 8.22 -2.85
N SER A 4 34.42 7.61 -2.45
CA SER A 4 34.08 6.24 -2.83
C SER A 4 33.97 6.13 -4.35
N ARG A 5 34.27 4.95 -4.90
CA ARG A 5 34.24 4.69 -6.36
C ARG A 5 32.88 5.01 -7.00
N ARG A 6 31.77 4.99 -6.23
CA ARG A 6 30.41 5.33 -6.68
C ARG A 6 30.22 6.83 -6.98
N ALA A 7 30.85 7.74 -6.23
CA ALA A 7 30.72 9.19 -6.47
C ALA A 7 31.33 9.65 -7.80
N LEU A 8 32.30 8.90 -8.34
CA LEU A 8 32.95 9.23 -9.61
C LEU A 8 32.12 8.81 -10.84
N LEU A 9 31.18 7.86 -10.68
CA LEU A 9 30.38 7.34 -11.80
C LEU A 9 29.03 8.05 -11.95
N ARG A 10 28.48 8.65 -10.87
CA ARG A 10 27.23 9.43 -10.93
C ARG A 10 27.37 10.81 -11.60
N ALA A 11 28.58 11.30 -11.86
CA ALA A 11 28.82 12.60 -12.50
C ALA A 11 28.56 12.63 -14.03
N THR A 12 28.18 11.51 -14.65
CA THR A 12 28.01 11.41 -16.11
C THR A 12 26.65 10.89 -16.59
N GLY A 13 25.66 10.71 -15.71
CA GLY A 13 24.30 10.28 -16.07
C GLY A 13 23.30 11.42 -16.03
N ALA A 14 22.82 11.85 -17.20
CA ALA A 14 21.81 12.89 -17.34
C ALA A 14 20.40 12.42 -16.93
N LEU A 15 19.63 13.39 -16.40
CA LEU A 15 18.19 13.42 -16.16
C LEU A 15 17.35 12.42 -16.99
N ALA A 16 16.66 11.52 -16.31
CA ALA A 16 15.53 10.77 -16.85
C ALA A 16 14.36 10.82 -15.85
N VAL A 17 13.43 11.75 -16.09
CA VAL A 17 12.08 11.70 -15.54
C VAL A 17 11.39 10.52 -16.23
N GLY A 18 11.12 9.45 -15.48
CA GLY A 18 10.51 8.23 -15.99
C GLY A 18 9.20 7.94 -15.28
N THR A 19 8.09 8.15 -15.99
CA THR A 19 6.77 7.64 -15.64
C THR A 19 6.83 6.11 -15.54
N ALA A 20 6.53 5.57 -14.36
CA ALA A 20 6.44 4.13 -14.11
C ALA A 20 5.20 3.56 -14.82
N THR A 21 5.36 3.12 -16.07
CA THR A 21 4.44 2.16 -16.66
C THR A 21 4.83 0.78 -16.14
N ALA A 22 4.05 0.27 -15.19
CA ALA A 22 4.13 -1.12 -14.74
C ALA A 22 3.81 -2.03 -15.93
N SER A 23 4.87 -2.56 -16.56
CA SER A 23 4.72 -3.67 -17.49
C SER A 23 4.80 -4.94 -16.65
N ALA A 24 3.64 -5.59 -16.49
CA ALA A 24 3.52 -6.94 -15.98
C ALA A 24 4.26 -7.89 -16.94
N GLY A 25 5.56 -8.06 -16.68
CA GLY A 25 6.38 -9.11 -17.27
C GLY A 25 6.40 -10.29 -16.32
N CYS A 26 5.64 -11.34 -16.64
CA CYS A 26 5.69 -12.62 -15.95
C CYS A 26 7.12 -13.18 -15.93
N LEU A 27 7.85 -12.95 -14.85
CA LEU A 27 8.98 -13.76 -14.47
C LEU A 27 8.42 -15.00 -13.77
N THR A 28 8.65 -16.15 -14.38
CA THR A 28 8.34 -17.46 -13.82
C THR A 28 9.37 -17.74 -12.74
N PHE A 29 9.11 -17.23 -11.53
CA PHE A 29 9.89 -17.53 -10.34
C PHE A 29 9.52 -18.95 -9.86
N GLY A 30 10.51 -19.79 -9.59
CA GLY A 30 10.27 -21.00 -8.83
C GLY A 30 9.80 -20.58 -7.44
N SER A 31 8.61 -21.04 -7.02
CA SER A 31 8.08 -20.85 -5.68
C SER A 31 8.99 -21.54 -4.66
N SER A 32 9.99 -20.83 -4.14
CA SER A 32 10.85 -21.35 -3.08
C SER A 32 10.20 -21.04 -1.74
N ARG A 33 9.61 -22.08 -1.14
CA ARG A 33 9.22 -22.10 0.27
C ARG A 33 10.39 -21.61 1.12
N GLY A 34 10.23 -20.55 1.90
CA GLY A 34 11.34 -20.03 2.70
C GLY A 34 11.19 -18.59 3.17
N PHE A 35 12.30 -18.06 3.65
CA PHE A 35 12.45 -16.67 4.06
C PHE A 35 13.14 -15.89 2.94
N VAL A 36 12.56 -14.76 2.55
CA VAL A 36 13.11 -13.86 1.54
C VAL A 36 13.30 -12.48 2.13
N LEU A 37 14.55 -12.08 2.34
CA LEU A 37 14.91 -10.73 2.79
C LEU A 37 15.37 -9.92 1.58
N HIS A 38 14.79 -8.76 1.33
CA HIS A 38 15.18 -7.86 0.25
C HIS A 38 15.12 -6.42 0.74
N THR A 39 15.72 -5.53 -0.05
CA THR A 39 15.77 -4.11 0.28
C THR A 39 15.18 -3.25 -0.82
N ASP A 40 14.64 -2.10 -0.41
CA ASP A 40 14.48 -0.95 -1.29
C ASP A 40 15.59 0.06 -1.02
N ASP A 41 16.19 0.56 -2.10
CA ASP A 41 17.20 1.62 -2.04
C ASP A 41 16.60 2.94 -1.58
N VAL A 42 17.31 3.62 -0.67
CA VAL A 42 16.91 4.94 -0.19
C VAL A 42 17.65 6.04 -0.96
N ASP A 43 17.07 6.46 -2.08
CA ASP A 43 17.59 7.56 -2.87
C ASP A 43 17.21 8.94 -2.30
N GLY A 44 18.19 9.86 -2.25
CA GLY A 44 17.94 11.27 -1.90
C GLY A 44 17.89 11.58 -0.39
N GLY A 45 18.39 10.67 0.45
CA GLY A 45 18.42 10.80 1.91
C GLY A 45 17.33 9.99 2.61
N LEU A 46 17.54 9.65 3.88
CA LEU A 46 16.65 8.80 4.67
C LEU A 46 15.25 9.40 4.81
N ALA A 47 15.11 10.73 4.83
CA ALA A 47 13.80 11.37 4.91
C ALA A 47 12.99 11.30 3.60
N SER A 48 13.61 10.95 2.48
CA SER A 48 12.99 10.93 1.15
C SER A 48 11.79 9.97 1.03
N PRO A 49 11.92 8.66 1.36
CA PRO A 49 10.81 7.71 1.24
C PRO A 49 9.61 8.02 2.16
N PHE A 50 9.84 8.81 3.21
CA PHE A 50 8.84 9.16 4.22
C PHE A 50 8.21 10.54 3.99
N LEU A 51 8.68 11.31 3.00
CA LEU A 51 8.10 12.61 2.68
C LEU A 51 6.95 12.45 1.69
N VAL A 52 5.75 12.86 2.09
CA VAL A 52 4.56 12.89 1.23
C VAL A 52 4.39 14.30 0.66
N ASP A 53 4.68 14.46 -0.63
CA ASP A 53 4.60 15.76 -1.33
C ASP A 53 3.16 16.28 -1.48
N ASP A 54 2.23 15.40 -1.83
CA ASP A 54 0.80 15.70 -1.93
C ASP A 54 -0.02 14.70 -1.10
N PRO A 55 -0.46 15.06 0.11
CA PRO A 55 -1.27 14.16 0.93
C PRO A 55 -2.59 13.78 0.26
N THR A 56 -3.12 14.59 -0.66
CA THR A 56 -4.37 14.27 -1.36
C THR A 56 -4.21 13.21 -2.44
N ALA A 57 -2.98 12.91 -2.85
CA ALA A 57 -2.65 11.82 -3.75
C ALA A 57 -2.62 10.45 -3.04
N VAL A 58 -2.57 10.42 -1.70
CA VAL A 58 -2.65 9.16 -0.92
C VAL A 58 -4.04 8.57 -1.12
N ARG A 59 -4.11 7.43 -1.79
CA ARG A 59 -5.37 6.74 -2.12
C ARG A 59 -6.05 6.24 -0.85
N ALA A 60 -7.36 6.36 -0.82
CA ALA A 60 -8.16 5.73 0.21
C ALA A 60 -8.26 4.21 -0.01
N GLU A 61 -8.52 3.48 1.07
CA GLU A 61 -8.80 2.05 1.12
C GLU A 61 -10.24 1.77 0.63
N THR A 62 -10.53 2.21 -0.60
CA THR A 62 -11.79 2.04 -1.32
C THR A 62 -11.52 1.99 -2.82
N ARG A 63 -12.39 1.32 -3.59
CA ARG A 63 -12.29 1.19 -5.06
C ARG A 63 -12.36 2.54 -5.77
N ILE A 64 -13.25 3.40 -5.29
CA ILE A 64 -13.38 4.78 -5.75
C ILE A 64 -12.78 5.64 -4.64
N ASP A 65 -11.85 6.51 -5.02
CA ASP A 65 -11.14 7.36 -4.06
C ASP A 65 -12.04 8.51 -3.58
N TYR A 66 -11.71 9.11 -2.43
CA TYR A 66 -12.34 10.37 -2.02
C TYR A 66 -11.93 11.50 -2.96
N ASP A 67 -12.83 12.48 -3.11
CA ASP A 67 -12.54 13.64 -3.92
C ASP A 67 -11.36 14.44 -3.34
N THR A 68 -10.61 15.12 -4.20
CA THR A 68 -9.46 15.90 -3.74
C THR A 68 -9.87 17.00 -2.75
N GLU A 69 -11.05 17.59 -2.91
CA GLU A 69 -11.58 18.60 -1.99
C GLU A 69 -11.79 18.03 -0.59
N THR A 70 -12.39 16.86 -0.51
CA THR A 70 -12.59 16.08 0.71
C THR A 70 -11.29 15.83 1.47
N LYS A 71 -10.23 15.42 0.77
CA LYS A 71 -8.90 15.22 1.39
C LYS A 71 -8.24 16.54 1.76
N ARG A 72 -8.44 17.62 0.99
CA ARG A 72 -7.96 18.97 1.35
C ARG A 72 -8.61 19.47 2.64
N GLU A 73 -9.90 19.19 2.85
CA GLU A 73 -10.59 19.51 4.09
C GLU A 73 -9.93 18.80 5.28
N TRP A 74 -9.68 17.49 5.16
CA TRP A 74 -8.99 16.75 6.21
C TRP A 74 -7.57 17.27 6.50
N VAL A 75 -6.78 17.53 5.47
CA VAL A 75 -5.44 18.11 5.63
C VAL A 75 -5.52 19.51 6.25
N GLY A 76 -6.51 20.32 5.85
CA GLY A 76 -6.77 21.63 6.44
C GLY A 76 -7.04 21.52 7.94
N GLU A 77 -7.98 20.66 8.34
CA GLU A 77 -8.33 20.41 9.74
C GLU A 77 -7.14 19.91 10.56
N LEU A 78 -6.33 18.99 10.00
CA LEU A 78 -5.12 18.47 10.63
C LEU A 78 -4.18 19.60 11.05
N PHE A 79 -3.91 20.54 10.16
CA PHE A 79 -3.00 21.66 10.44
C PHE A 79 -3.65 22.80 11.22
N GLU A 80 -4.97 23.00 11.12
CA GLU A 80 -5.68 24.04 11.86
C GLU A 80 -5.89 23.67 13.34
N THR A 81 -6.14 22.40 13.62
CA THR A 81 -6.50 21.92 14.96
C THR A 81 -5.42 21.06 15.63
N GLY A 82 -4.47 20.55 14.85
CA GLY A 82 -3.45 19.61 15.29
C GLY A 82 -3.83 18.14 15.14
N SER A 83 -5.08 17.84 14.78
CA SER A 83 -5.59 16.48 14.60
C SER A 83 -6.70 16.39 13.56
N VAL A 84 -6.89 15.25 12.91
CA VAL A 84 -8.08 15.00 12.06
C VAL A 84 -8.50 13.55 12.15
N THR A 85 -9.80 13.28 12.06
CA THR A 85 -10.33 11.92 11.93
C THR A 85 -10.85 11.68 10.52
N ALA A 86 -10.35 10.63 9.88
CA ALA A 86 -10.70 10.25 8.51
C ALA A 86 -11.06 8.76 8.42
N VAL A 87 -12.03 8.45 7.57
CA VAL A 87 -12.48 7.07 7.31
C VAL A 87 -11.77 6.57 6.06
N GLN A 88 -11.22 5.34 6.11
CA GLN A 88 -10.55 4.66 4.99
C GLN A 88 -9.45 5.46 4.30
N TRP A 89 -8.90 6.50 4.93
CA TRP A 89 -7.82 7.28 4.34
C TRP A 89 -6.52 7.02 5.14
N PRO A 90 -5.59 6.21 4.60
CA PRO A 90 -4.36 5.83 5.28
C PRO A 90 -3.26 6.88 5.05
N LEU A 91 -3.47 8.13 5.49
CA LEU A 91 -2.46 9.20 5.35
C LEU A 91 -1.10 8.76 5.92
N VAL A 92 -1.13 8.08 7.07
CA VAL A 92 -0.03 7.28 7.59
C VAL A 92 -0.32 5.83 7.21
N GLU A 93 0.52 5.24 6.35
CA GLU A 93 0.29 3.90 5.80
C GLU A 93 0.52 2.82 6.88
N PRO A 94 -0.45 1.93 7.13
CA PRO A 94 -0.29 0.80 8.05
C PRO A 94 0.36 -0.37 7.30
N ASP A 95 1.69 -0.42 7.31
CA ASP A 95 2.45 -1.45 6.62
C ASP A 95 2.30 -2.82 7.30
N ALA A 96 2.27 -3.89 6.50
CA ALA A 96 2.18 -5.25 6.99
C ALA A 96 3.38 -5.58 7.90
N TRP A 97 3.08 -6.12 9.08
CA TRP A 97 4.07 -6.51 10.08
C TRP A 97 3.66 -7.81 10.78
N GLY A 98 3.84 -8.93 10.09
CA GLY A 98 3.46 -10.22 10.62
C GLY A 98 1.94 -10.41 10.65
N ASP A 99 1.40 -10.68 11.84
CA ASP A 99 -0.05 -10.74 12.09
C ASP A 99 -0.62 -9.35 12.52
N ASP A 100 0.20 -8.30 12.55
CA ASP A 100 -0.15 -6.92 12.93
C ASP A 100 0.25 -5.93 11.81
N VAL A 101 0.09 -4.63 12.08
CA VAL A 101 0.52 -3.54 11.20
C VAL A 101 1.44 -2.57 11.93
N ARG A 102 2.37 -1.97 11.18
CA ARG A 102 3.27 -0.94 11.68
C ARG A 102 3.03 0.38 10.93
N PRO A 103 2.84 1.52 11.62
CA PRO A 103 2.68 2.80 10.93
C PRO A 103 3.99 3.21 10.26
N ARG A 104 3.93 3.53 8.96
CA ARG A 104 5.07 4.09 8.24
C ARG A 104 5.37 5.52 8.71
N PRO A 105 6.63 5.86 9.05
CA PRO A 105 7.01 7.25 9.28
C PRO A 105 6.52 8.14 8.13
N THR A 106 5.82 9.22 8.46
CA THR A 106 5.15 10.06 7.46
C THR A 106 5.41 11.52 7.79
N TYR A 107 5.99 12.25 6.84
CA TYR A 107 6.31 13.66 6.97
C TYR A 107 5.62 14.47 5.88
N LEU A 108 5.10 15.64 6.25
CA LEU A 108 4.48 16.61 5.36
C LEU A 108 5.27 17.91 5.36
N HIS A 109 5.42 18.53 4.19
CA HIS A 109 5.96 19.89 4.07
C HIS A 109 4.83 20.91 3.96
N ARG A 110 4.74 21.83 4.92
CA ARG A 110 3.74 22.90 4.94
C ARG A 110 4.26 24.12 5.69
N ASP A 111 3.94 25.31 5.16
CA ASP A 111 4.30 26.60 5.75
C ASP A 111 5.81 26.72 6.05
N ASP A 112 6.63 26.32 5.05
CA ASP A 112 8.10 26.31 5.09
C ASP A 112 8.68 25.51 6.27
N ALA A 113 8.02 24.40 6.62
CA ALA A 113 8.41 23.51 7.69
C ALA A 113 7.98 22.07 7.43
N TYR A 114 8.63 21.14 8.13
CA TYR A 114 8.33 19.72 8.07
C TYR A 114 7.66 19.29 9.35
N HIS A 115 6.61 18.49 9.18
CA HIS A 115 5.78 18.00 10.25
C HIS A 115 5.66 16.48 10.16
N GLU A 116 5.82 15.82 11.29
CA GLU A 116 5.52 14.41 11.43
C GLU A 116 4.02 14.24 11.61
N VAL A 117 3.45 13.27 10.90
CA VAL A 117 2.06 12.86 11.07
C VAL A 117 2.06 11.46 11.67
N THR A 118 1.36 11.32 12.79
CA THR A 118 1.23 10.04 13.51
C THR A 118 -0.22 9.60 13.59
N THR A 119 -0.48 8.30 13.56
CA THR A 119 -1.81 7.76 13.91
C THR A 119 -1.94 7.67 15.43
N GLU A 120 -2.83 8.48 16.03
CA GLU A 120 -3.12 8.43 17.47
C GLU A 120 -4.03 7.25 17.83
N SER A 121 -4.98 6.94 16.94
CA SER A 121 -5.87 5.80 17.11
C SER A 121 -6.42 5.31 15.79
N THR A 122 -6.55 3.99 15.68
CA THR A 122 -7.33 3.30 14.65
C THR A 122 -8.48 2.61 15.33
N ARG A 123 -9.68 2.73 14.77
CA ARG A 123 -10.84 1.96 15.21
C ARG A 123 -11.66 1.51 14.01
N ASP A 124 -12.29 0.36 14.18
CA ASP A 124 -13.27 -0.13 13.24
C ASP A 124 -14.63 0.49 13.54
N VAL A 125 -15.29 0.97 12.49
CA VAL A 125 -16.61 1.59 12.60
C VAL A 125 -17.58 0.98 11.60
N GLU A 126 -18.78 0.69 12.06
CA GLU A 126 -19.86 0.17 11.23
C GLU A 126 -20.50 1.30 10.39
N ARG A 127 -20.73 1.04 9.10
CA ARG A 127 -21.38 1.96 8.16
C ARG A 127 -22.37 1.18 7.30
N ASP A 128 -23.61 1.63 7.22
CA ASP A 128 -24.56 1.10 6.25
C ASP A 128 -24.25 1.70 4.88
N ARG A 129 -23.84 0.86 3.92
CA ARG A 129 -23.46 1.28 2.57
C ARG A 129 -24.18 0.47 1.52
N TRP A 130 -24.46 1.12 0.41
CA TRP A 130 -24.74 0.42 -0.83
C TRP A 130 -23.44 -0.12 -1.40
N LEU A 131 -23.54 -1.33 -1.92
CA LEU A 131 -22.46 -2.07 -2.53
C LEU A 131 -22.87 -2.40 -3.96
N PHE A 132 -22.00 -2.12 -4.92
CA PHE A 132 -22.19 -2.46 -6.34
C PHE A 132 -21.07 -3.36 -6.81
N ALA A 133 -21.41 -4.54 -7.30
CA ALA A 133 -20.48 -5.52 -7.85
C ALA A 133 -21.00 -6.06 -9.18
N VAL A 134 -20.10 -6.72 -9.90
CA VAL A 134 -20.44 -7.51 -11.08
C VAL A 134 -19.80 -8.89 -10.94
N GLU A 135 -20.53 -9.92 -11.34
CA GLU A 135 -20.07 -11.31 -11.31
C GLU A 135 -19.96 -11.83 -12.74
N ARG A 136 -18.78 -12.29 -13.15
CA ARG A 136 -18.61 -12.91 -14.48
C ARG A 136 -19.43 -14.19 -14.55
N THR A 137 -20.18 -14.36 -15.63
CA THR A 137 -20.97 -15.56 -15.88
C THR A 137 -20.80 -16.06 -17.32
N ASP A 138 -20.82 -17.38 -17.47
CA ASP A 138 -20.89 -18.06 -18.77
C ASP A 138 -22.33 -18.28 -19.24
N GLU A 139 -23.32 -17.89 -18.43
CA GLU A 139 -24.74 -18.01 -18.77
C GLU A 139 -25.19 -16.84 -19.65
N ASP A 140 -25.85 -17.16 -20.76
CA ASP A 140 -26.50 -16.14 -21.59
C ASP A 140 -27.62 -15.44 -20.79
N PRO A 141 -27.70 -14.10 -20.82
CA PRO A 141 -28.80 -13.38 -20.20
C PRO A 141 -30.15 -13.87 -20.74
N PRO A 142 -31.19 -14.00 -19.88
CA PRO A 142 -32.55 -14.27 -20.34
C PRO A 142 -32.99 -13.29 -21.44
N SER A 143 -33.86 -13.74 -22.35
CA SER A 143 -34.26 -12.91 -23.51
C SER A 143 -34.99 -11.61 -23.16
N ASP A 144 -35.56 -11.54 -21.96
CA ASP A 144 -36.26 -10.39 -21.39
C ASP A 144 -35.40 -9.57 -20.42
N ALA A 145 -34.16 -10.00 -20.15
CA ALA A 145 -33.26 -9.30 -19.25
C ALA A 145 -32.78 -7.98 -19.86
N THR A 146 -32.59 -6.98 -18.99
CA THR A 146 -31.98 -5.71 -19.39
C THR A 146 -30.46 -5.86 -19.42
N VAL A 147 -29.83 -5.53 -20.55
CA VAL A 147 -28.38 -5.68 -20.76
C VAL A 147 -27.76 -4.34 -21.11
N GLY A 148 -26.89 -3.85 -20.23
CA GLY A 148 -26.04 -2.68 -20.46
C GLY A 148 -24.87 -3.02 -21.39
N ARG A 149 -24.53 -2.09 -22.28
CA ARG A 149 -23.42 -2.24 -23.24
C ARG A 149 -22.61 -0.96 -23.35
N ASP A 150 -21.31 -1.11 -23.55
CA ASP A 150 -20.41 -0.01 -23.91
C ASP A 150 -20.93 0.72 -25.18
N PRO A 151 -20.98 2.06 -25.19
CA PRO A 151 -20.33 3.01 -24.27
C PRO A 151 -21.10 3.45 -23.00
N PHE A 152 -22.14 2.74 -22.56
CA PHE A 152 -22.93 3.07 -21.35
C PHE A 152 -23.38 4.54 -21.27
N ASP A 153 -23.76 5.13 -22.40
CA ASP A 153 -24.09 6.56 -22.54
C ASP A 153 -25.22 7.02 -21.59
N SER A 154 -26.08 6.11 -21.15
CA SER A 154 -27.19 6.39 -20.24
C SER A 154 -26.74 6.64 -18.79
N LEU A 155 -25.55 6.17 -18.40
CA LEU A 155 -25.01 6.37 -17.06
C LEU A 155 -24.34 7.74 -16.94
N SER A 156 -24.35 8.28 -15.72
CA SER A 156 -23.52 9.42 -15.36
C SER A 156 -22.03 9.06 -15.43
N ASP A 157 -21.15 10.06 -15.54
CA ASP A 157 -19.71 9.80 -15.55
C ASP A 157 -19.23 9.08 -14.26
N ARG A 158 -19.85 9.41 -13.11
CA ARG A 158 -19.57 8.76 -11.83
C ARG A 158 -20.06 7.31 -11.79
N ASP A 159 -21.26 7.03 -12.33
CA ASP A 159 -21.75 5.65 -12.44
C ASP A 159 -20.92 4.81 -13.41
N ARG A 160 -20.40 5.41 -14.49
CA ARG A 160 -19.44 4.70 -15.38
C ARG A 160 -18.14 4.39 -14.65
N GLU A 161 -17.64 5.29 -13.79
CA GLU A 161 -16.47 5.05 -12.94
C GLU A 161 -16.71 3.88 -11.98
N VAL A 162 -17.88 3.86 -11.30
CA VAL A 162 -18.29 2.77 -10.40
C VAL A 162 -18.38 1.43 -11.16
N LEU A 163 -19.01 1.42 -12.34
CA LEU A 163 -19.11 0.21 -13.16
C LEU A 163 -17.73 -0.28 -13.61
N GLN A 164 -16.85 0.62 -14.07
CA GLN A 164 -15.50 0.26 -14.47
C GLN A 164 -14.69 -0.30 -13.29
N ALA A 165 -14.77 0.31 -12.12
CA ALA A 165 -14.10 -0.18 -10.92
C ALA A 165 -14.62 -1.57 -10.48
N ALA A 166 -15.90 -1.85 -10.68
CA ALA A 166 -16.47 -3.18 -10.45
C ALA A 166 -16.01 -4.21 -11.48
N LEU A 167 -15.88 -3.84 -12.76
CA LEU A 167 -15.35 -4.72 -13.81
C LEU A 167 -13.86 -5.02 -13.58
N ASP A 168 -13.07 -4.00 -13.24
CA ASP A 168 -11.64 -4.13 -12.94
C ASP A 168 -11.42 -5.08 -11.74
N ALA A 169 -12.32 -5.05 -10.75
CA ALA A 169 -12.29 -5.94 -9.60
C ALA A 169 -12.37 -7.44 -9.98
N VAL A 170 -13.08 -7.78 -11.04
CA VAL A 170 -13.20 -9.17 -11.51
C VAL A 170 -11.90 -9.62 -12.19
N TYR A 171 -11.28 -8.74 -12.96
CA TYR A 171 -10.05 -9.05 -13.70
C TYR A 171 -8.79 -9.00 -12.85
N ALA A 172 -8.74 -8.15 -11.82
CA ALA A 172 -7.61 -8.06 -10.90
C ALA A 172 -7.46 -9.33 -10.03
N GLY A 173 -8.43 -10.26 -10.08
CA GLY A 173 -8.53 -11.34 -9.11
C GLY A 173 -8.74 -10.78 -7.70
N ASN A 174 -8.62 -11.62 -6.69
CA ASN A 174 -8.58 -11.17 -5.30
C ASN A 174 -7.26 -10.39 -5.08
N ASP A 175 -7.21 -9.14 -5.52
CA ASP A 175 -6.02 -8.28 -5.63
C ASP A 175 -5.33 -7.96 -4.28
N GLY A 176 -5.89 -8.46 -3.16
CA GLY A 176 -5.42 -8.20 -1.81
C GLY A 176 -5.41 -6.72 -1.42
N PHE A 177 -5.87 -5.82 -2.30
CA PHE A 177 -5.71 -4.38 -2.17
C PHE A 177 -6.75 -3.76 -1.24
N LEU A 178 -7.91 -4.40 -1.12
CA LEU A 178 -8.97 -4.01 -0.18
C LEU A 178 -9.27 -5.25 0.68
N GLY A 179 -9.53 -5.09 1.97
CA GLY A 179 -10.02 -6.20 2.79
C GLY A 179 -11.44 -6.62 2.40
N GLU A 180 -12.14 -7.24 3.35
CA GLU A 180 -13.60 -7.22 3.37
C GLU A 180 -14.09 -5.75 3.26
N PRO A 181 -15.12 -5.43 2.46
CA PRO A 181 -16.33 -6.21 2.34
C PRO A 181 -16.36 -7.18 1.16
N ASP A 182 -16.90 -8.36 1.45
CA ASP A 182 -17.20 -9.39 0.47
C ASP A 182 -18.74 -9.52 0.32
N ILE A 183 -19.23 -9.59 -0.92
CA ILE A 183 -20.56 -10.13 -1.23
C ILE A 183 -20.37 -11.49 -1.90
N ASP A 184 -20.48 -12.56 -1.13
CA ASP A 184 -20.50 -13.94 -1.64
C ASP A 184 -19.31 -14.32 -2.56
N GLY A 185 -18.12 -13.83 -2.24
CA GLY A 185 -16.88 -13.94 -3.02
C GLY A 185 -16.57 -12.75 -3.94
N LEU A 186 -17.45 -11.74 -4.00
CA LEU A 186 -17.29 -10.54 -4.82
C LEU A 186 -16.69 -9.39 -4.02
N ARG A 187 -15.88 -8.57 -4.70
CA ARG A 187 -15.32 -7.35 -4.14
C ARG A 187 -16.11 -6.17 -4.71
N PRO A 188 -17.12 -5.61 -3.99
CA PRO A 188 -17.94 -4.52 -4.49
C PRO A 188 -17.21 -3.18 -4.44
N VAL A 189 -17.73 -2.22 -5.19
CA VAL A 189 -17.54 -0.79 -4.96
C VAL A 189 -18.46 -0.36 -3.82
N GLU A 190 -17.89 0.31 -2.81
CA GLU A 190 -18.64 0.86 -1.68
C GLU A 190 -19.08 2.30 -1.95
N TYR A 191 -20.36 2.59 -1.75
CA TYR A 191 -20.87 3.96 -1.80
C TYR A 191 -20.54 4.69 -0.49
N HIS A 192 -19.39 5.36 -0.47
CA HIS A 192 -18.98 6.27 0.61
C HIS A 192 -19.48 7.70 0.38
N ARG A 193 -19.12 8.63 1.27
CA ARG A 193 -19.68 10.01 1.28
C ARG A 193 -19.55 10.82 -0.01
N ASP A 194 -18.59 10.50 -0.87
CA ASP A 194 -18.33 11.22 -2.13
C ASP A 194 -18.84 10.45 -3.36
N VAL A 195 -19.43 9.27 -3.14
CA VAL A 195 -20.14 8.47 -4.13
C VAL A 195 -21.62 8.52 -3.77
N SER A 196 -22.31 9.49 -4.39
CA SER A 196 -23.70 9.82 -4.07
C SER A 196 -24.64 8.69 -4.44
N VAL A 197 -25.35 8.15 -3.44
CA VAL A 197 -26.43 7.17 -3.64
C VAL A 197 -27.64 7.83 -4.30
N GLU A 198 -27.92 9.09 -3.99
CA GLU A 198 -29.10 9.81 -4.49
C GLU A 198 -28.97 10.19 -5.97
N GLU A 199 -27.75 10.36 -6.46
CA GLU A 199 -27.45 10.72 -7.85
C GLU A 199 -27.05 9.52 -8.72
N SER A 200 -26.93 8.34 -8.13
CA SER A 200 -26.53 7.13 -8.84
C SER A 200 -27.75 6.41 -9.41
N ASP A 201 -27.67 6.06 -10.69
CA ASP A 201 -28.66 5.19 -11.32
C ASP A 201 -28.37 3.70 -11.04
N LEU A 202 -27.19 3.36 -10.49
CA LEU A 202 -26.76 1.98 -10.26
C LEU A 202 -27.28 1.38 -8.96
N VAL A 203 -27.69 2.20 -7.99
CA VAL A 203 -28.25 1.75 -6.71
C VAL A 203 -29.49 2.59 -6.36
N PRO A 204 -30.52 2.00 -5.72
CA PRO A 204 -30.64 0.59 -5.34
C PRO A 204 -30.92 -0.36 -6.51
N GLU A 205 -31.53 0.16 -7.59
CA GLU A 205 -32.07 -0.61 -8.71
C GLU A 205 -31.37 -0.20 -10.01
N PRO A 206 -30.29 -0.90 -10.43
CA PRO A 206 -29.60 -0.59 -11.67
C PRO A 206 -30.51 -0.69 -12.91
N PRO A 207 -30.23 0.08 -13.98
CA PRO A 207 -31.04 0.05 -15.20
C PRO A 207 -30.84 -1.22 -16.03
N PHE A 208 -29.88 -2.07 -15.68
CA PHE A 208 -29.57 -3.32 -16.33
C PHE A 208 -29.29 -4.43 -15.31
N GLU A 209 -29.75 -5.64 -15.62
CA GLU A 209 -29.49 -6.87 -14.84
C GLU A 209 -28.13 -7.49 -15.21
N TYR A 210 -27.70 -7.27 -16.45
CA TYR A 210 -26.43 -7.77 -16.98
C TYR A 210 -25.65 -6.68 -17.70
N VAL A 211 -24.33 -6.87 -17.78
CA VAL A 211 -23.40 -6.03 -18.53
C VAL A 211 -22.63 -6.90 -19.50
N GLU A 212 -22.57 -6.50 -20.77
CA GLU A 212 -21.63 -7.05 -21.75
C GLU A 212 -20.43 -6.11 -21.86
N TYR A 213 -19.24 -6.61 -21.57
CA TYR A 213 -17.99 -5.85 -21.63
C TYR A 213 -16.84 -6.74 -22.10
N SER A 214 -16.09 -6.28 -23.11
CA SER A 214 -14.92 -7.00 -23.64
C SER A 214 -15.18 -8.48 -23.96
N GLU A 215 -16.31 -8.77 -24.63
CA GLU A 215 -16.77 -10.13 -25.02
C GLU A 215 -17.24 -11.04 -23.87
N ASP A 216 -17.14 -10.58 -22.62
CA ASP A 216 -17.65 -11.28 -21.43
C ASP A 216 -19.01 -10.72 -20.99
N THR A 217 -19.80 -11.59 -20.34
CA THR A 217 -21.07 -11.24 -19.70
C THR A 217 -20.90 -11.22 -18.19
N TYR A 218 -21.47 -10.19 -17.57
CA TYR A 218 -21.47 -10.01 -16.12
C TYR A 218 -22.88 -9.83 -15.58
N ARG A 219 -23.20 -10.49 -14.48
CA ARG A 219 -24.42 -10.26 -13.71
C ARG A 219 -24.19 -9.11 -12.73
N VAL A 220 -25.09 -8.13 -12.71
CA VAL A 220 -25.03 -7.03 -11.74
C VAL A 220 -25.52 -7.50 -10.38
N VAL A 221 -24.80 -7.12 -9.33
CA VAL A 221 -25.16 -7.41 -7.94
C VAL A 221 -25.14 -6.11 -7.16
N THR A 222 -26.28 -5.77 -6.56
CA THR A 222 -26.40 -4.64 -5.64
C THR A 222 -26.97 -5.09 -4.32
N GLU A 223 -26.38 -4.60 -3.24
CA GLU A 223 -26.85 -4.91 -1.89
C GLU A 223 -26.57 -3.76 -0.94
N GLN A 224 -27.46 -3.55 0.03
CA GLN A 224 -27.18 -2.68 1.16
C GLN A 224 -26.72 -3.56 2.34
N ARG A 225 -25.52 -3.31 2.85
CA ARG A 225 -24.98 -4.01 4.02
C ARG A 225 -24.36 -3.03 5.01
N THR A 226 -24.33 -3.45 6.27
CA THR A 226 -23.45 -2.84 7.26
C THR A 226 -22.03 -3.36 7.02
N VAL A 227 -21.12 -2.46 6.65
CA VAL A 227 -19.70 -2.76 6.46
C VAL A 227 -18.90 -2.23 7.63
N THR A 228 -17.81 -2.92 7.96
CA THR A 228 -16.84 -2.46 8.94
C THR A 228 -15.69 -1.80 8.20
N VAL A 229 -15.40 -0.55 8.52
CA VAL A 229 -14.36 0.23 7.84
C VAL A 229 -13.42 0.86 8.86
N PRO A 230 -12.13 1.02 8.54
CA PRO A 230 -11.19 1.67 9.44
C PRO A 230 -11.44 3.18 9.49
N GLU A 231 -11.43 3.73 10.70
CA GLU A 231 -11.41 5.16 10.97
C GLU A 231 -10.16 5.49 11.78
N ARG A 232 -9.38 6.43 11.27
CA ARG A 232 -8.07 6.79 11.83
C ARG A 232 -8.09 8.24 12.27
N THR A 233 -7.58 8.48 13.48
CA THR A 233 -7.28 9.81 13.98
C THR A 233 -5.79 10.05 13.82
N PHE A 234 -5.45 11.09 13.07
CA PHE A 234 -4.08 11.54 12.87
C PHE A 234 -3.80 12.78 13.71
N ALA A 235 -2.56 12.91 14.18
CA ALA A 235 -2.03 14.12 14.78
C ALA A 235 -0.81 14.61 14.00
N VAL A 236 -0.52 15.91 14.10
CA VAL A 236 0.61 16.54 13.42
C VAL A 236 1.48 17.32 14.39
N GLU A 237 2.80 17.13 14.30
CA GLU A 237 3.79 17.86 15.07
C GLU A 237 4.89 18.41 14.17
N ARG A 238 5.26 19.69 14.36
CA ARG A 238 6.40 20.27 13.65
C ARG A 238 7.71 19.69 14.20
N VAL A 239 8.48 19.03 13.35
CA VAL A 239 9.76 18.40 13.73
C VAL A 239 10.99 19.13 13.19
N ALA A 240 10.85 19.84 12.06
CA ALA A 240 11.96 20.53 11.43
C ALA A 240 11.54 21.79 10.67
N SER A 241 12.48 22.73 10.50
CA SER A 241 12.30 23.97 9.73
C SER A 241 13.02 23.93 8.38
N THR A 242 13.93 22.98 8.20
CA THR A 242 14.71 22.81 6.97
C THR A 242 14.84 21.33 6.62
N ARG A 243 15.20 21.03 5.37
CA ARG A 243 15.40 19.66 4.91
C ARG A 243 16.55 18.97 5.66
N ASP A 244 17.63 19.68 5.96
CA ASP A 244 18.77 19.14 6.71
C ASP A 244 18.41 18.82 8.17
N GLU A 245 17.55 19.64 8.78
CA GLU A 245 17.00 19.37 10.12
C GLU A 245 16.08 18.15 10.10
N LEU A 246 15.24 18.00 9.07
CA LEU A 246 14.40 16.81 8.90
C LEU A 246 15.26 15.56 8.73
N GLU A 247 16.28 15.63 7.88
CA GLU A 247 17.21 14.51 7.65
C GLU A 247 17.88 14.09 8.96
N SER A 248 18.34 15.06 9.76
CA SER A 248 18.92 14.79 11.07
C SER A 248 17.91 14.17 12.04
N TYR A 249 16.67 14.67 12.07
CA TYR A 249 15.60 14.14 12.89
C TYR A 249 15.32 12.67 12.55
N VAL A 250 15.10 12.38 11.26
CA VAL A 250 14.80 11.04 10.76
C VAL A 250 15.96 10.08 11.04
N HIS A 251 17.21 10.53 10.87
CA HIS A 251 18.40 9.74 11.21
C HIS A 251 18.44 9.29 12.68
N ASP A 252 17.84 10.05 13.60
CA ASP A 252 17.85 9.76 15.03
C ASP A 252 16.61 8.94 15.46
N THR A 253 15.46 9.13 14.83
CA THR A 253 14.16 8.61 15.31
C THR A 253 13.61 7.41 14.54
N VAL A 254 13.94 7.27 13.26
CA VAL A 254 13.35 6.23 12.39
C VAL A 254 14.08 4.88 12.39
N PRO A 255 15.43 4.81 12.42
CA PRO A 255 16.15 3.55 12.31
C PRO A 255 15.80 2.52 13.39
N ASP A 256 15.50 1.30 12.96
CA ASP A 256 15.36 0.12 13.81
C ASP A 256 16.72 -0.45 14.19
N ALA A 257 17.68 -0.44 13.25
CA ALA A 257 19.01 -0.99 13.44
C ALA A 257 20.11 -0.16 12.78
N ARG A 258 21.34 -0.36 13.27
CA ARG A 258 22.57 0.14 12.65
C ARG A 258 23.61 -0.98 12.64
N PHE A 259 23.95 -1.51 11.48
CA PHE A 259 24.91 -2.60 11.30
C PHE A 259 26.32 -2.05 11.06
N GLU A 260 26.96 -1.51 12.11
CA GLU A 260 28.31 -0.93 12.00
C GLU A 260 29.43 -1.99 11.92
N ASP A 261 29.28 -3.10 12.66
CA ASP A 261 30.23 -4.22 12.68
C ASP A 261 29.49 -5.55 12.85
N PRO A 262 28.71 -5.99 11.83
CA PRO A 262 27.97 -7.25 11.92
C PRO A 262 28.93 -8.46 11.97
N SER A 263 28.45 -9.57 12.53
CA SER A 263 29.17 -10.85 12.47
C SER A 263 29.34 -11.29 11.01
N ASP A 264 30.31 -12.17 10.72
CA ASP A 264 30.51 -12.65 9.34
C ASP A 264 29.25 -13.31 8.76
N ALA A 265 28.48 -14.03 9.58
CA ALA A 265 27.21 -14.65 9.18
C ALA A 265 26.10 -13.62 8.89
N ALA A 266 25.97 -12.58 9.71
CA ALA A 266 25.02 -11.50 9.44
C ALA A 266 25.45 -10.64 8.24
N ARG A 267 26.77 -10.45 8.06
CA ARG A 267 27.35 -9.74 6.92
C ARG A 267 27.03 -10.44 5.61
N GLU A 268 27.14 -11.77 5.55
CA GLU A 268 26.77 -12.55 4.36
C GLU A 268 25.29 -12.36 3.96
N VAL A 269 24.39 -12.34 4.94
CA VAL A 269 22.96 -12.08 4.72
C VAL A 269 22.73 -10.65 4.22
N LEU A 270 23.32 -9.66 4.87
CA LEU A 270 23.18 -8.25 4.52
C LEU A 270 23.77 -7.96 3.14
N ASP A 271 24.97 -8.46 2.84
CA ASP A 271 25.62 -8.33 1.53
C ASP A 271 24.74 -8.89 0.42
N ALA A 272 24.16 -10.08 0.62
CA ALA A 272 23.27 -10.69 -0.37
C ALA A 272 21.94 -9.93 -0.52
N ALA A 273 21.40 -9.37 0.57
CA ALA A 273 20.16 -8.61 0.53
C ALA A 273 20.32 -7.26 -0.19
N VAL A 274 21.50 -6.63 -0.10
CA VAL A 274 21.76 -5.31 -0.69
C VAL A 274 22.54 -5.34 -2.02
N ASP A 275 22.89 -6.53 -2.52
CA ASP A 275 23.73 -6.66 -3.72
C ASP A 275 23.04 -6.09 -4.98
N ASP A 276 23.84 -5.42 -5.81
CA ASP A 276 23.43 -4.69 -7.02
C ASP A 276 23.31 -5.65 -8.25
N GLU A 277 23.73 -6.91 -8.10
CA GLU A 277 23.68 -7.92 -9.17
C GLU A 277 22.34 -8.67 -9.17
N GLU A 278 21.47 -8.36 -10.15
CA GLU A 278 20.17 -8.98 -10.46
C GLU A 278 19.46 -9.65 -9.25
N HIS A 279 18.57 -8.85 -8.62
CA HIS A 279 17.70 -9.18 -7.49
C HIS A 279 18.38 -8.95 -6.11
N GLN A 280 18.25 -7.74 -5.56
CA GLN A 280 18.60 -7.35 -4.18
C GLN A 280 17.84 -8.23 -3.16
N ARG A 281 18.24 -9.49 -2.98
CA ARG A 281 17.53 -10.43 -2.12
C ARG A 281 18.42 -11.56 -1.60
N TYR A 282 18.25 -11.85 -0.32
CA TYR A 282 18.71 -13.06 0.34
C TYR A 282 17.54 -14.04 0.49
N GLU A 283 17.78 -15.32 0.22
CA GLU A 283 16.79 -16.40 0.34
C GLU A 283 17.34 -17.56 1.16
N GLU A 284 16.54 -18.08 2.09
CA GLU A 284 16.89 -19.24 2.93
C GLU A 284 15.69 -20.16 3.16
N GLU A 285 15.91 -21.48 3.05
CA GLU A 285 14.93 -22.50 3.46
C GLU A 285 14.95 -22.69 5.00
N PRO A 286 13.81 -23.00 5.64
CA PRO A 286 13.78 -23.25 7.09
C PRO A 286 14.68 -24.44 7.50
N PRO A 287 15.28 -24.39 8.71
CA PRO A 287 15.14 -23.37 9.75
C PRO A 287 16.05 -22.15 9.52
N LEU A 288 15.74 -21.01 10.17
CA LEU A 288 16.57 -19.81 10.15
C LEU A 288 18.04 -20.09 10.51
N SER A 289 18.96 -19.60 9.68
CA SER A 289 20.39 -19.56 9.97
C SER A 289 20.67 -18.61 11.13
N GLU A 290 21.84 -18.79 11.76
CA GLU A 290 22.35 -17.84 12.76
C GLU A 290 22.48 -16.42 12.18
N GLY A 291 22.88 -16.30 10.91
CA GLY A 291 23.00 -15.03 10.21
C GLY A 291 21.65 -14.33 10.06
N LEU A 292 20.67 -15.02 9.47
CA LEU A 292 19.35 -14.43 9.23
C LEU A 292 18.63 -14.14 10.55
N SER A 293 18.69 -15.06 11.53
CA SER A 293 18.15 -14.84 12.88
C SER A 293 18.73 -13.56 13.51
N THR A 294 20.05 -13.35 13.42
CA THR A 294 20.69 -12.14 13.97
C THR A 294 20.19 -10.87 13.29
N VAL A 295 20.00 -10.90 11.96
CA VAL A 295 19.53 -9.75 11.19
C VAL A 295 18.06 -9.43 11.52
N VAL A 296 17.16 -10.42 11.48
CA VAL A 296 15.73 -10.18 11.75
C VAL A 296 15.47 -9.80 13.21
N ASP A 297 16.25 -10.32 14.17
CA ASP A 297 16.20 -9.88 15.57
C ASP A 297 16.60 -8.40 15.69
N ALA A 298 17.68 -7.99 15.02
CA ALA A 298 18.13 -6.60 15.03
C ALA A 298 17.13 -5.65 14.36
N LEU A 299 16.45 -6.09 13.31
CA LEU A 299 15.38 -5.34 12.64
C LEU A 299 14.06 -5.29 13.45
N GLY A 300 14.00 -5.95 14.61
CA GLY A 300 12.82 -6.02 15.46
C GLY A 300 11.73 -6.98 14.96
N ILE A 301 12.03 -7.79 13.93
CA ILE A 301 11.09 -8.76 13.33
C ILE A 301 11.10 -10.09 14.11
N GLY A 302 12.23 -10.46 14.69
CA GLY A 302 12.45 -11.78 15.28
C GLY A 302 11.44 -12.19 16.35
N ASP A 303 11.00 -11.25 17.19
CA ASP A 303 10.00 -11.52 18.24
C ASP A 303 8.60 -11.83 17.69
N ASP A 304 8.30 -11.35 16.48
CA ASP A 304 7.01 -11.56 15.78
C ASP A 304 7.05 -12.78 14.84
N LEU A 305 8.21 -13.43 14.69
CA LEU A 305 8.33 -14.66 13.92
C LEU A 305 7.75 -15.86 14.68
N ARG A 306 6.95 -16.64 13.95
CA ARG A 306 6.41 -17.92 14.39
C ARG A 306 7.26 -19.06 13.82
N PRO A 307 7.18 -20.28 14.39
CA PRO A 307 7.78 -21.45 13.76
C PRO A 307 7.29 -21.58 12.31
N PHE A 308 8.18 -21.86 11.36
CA PHE A 308 7.86 -21.83 9.93
C PHE A 308 6.60 -22.65 9.55
N GLU A 309 6.44 -23.83 10.14
CA GLU A 309 5.29 -24.72 9.91
C GLU A 309 3.94 -24.17 10.41
N ALA A 310 3.93 -23.03 11.11
CA ALA A 310 2.72 -22.35 11.56
C ALA A 310 2.16 -21.34 10.55
N TYR A 311 2.93 -21.00 9.51
CA TYR A 311 2.44 -20.15 8.44
C TYR A 311 1.65 -20.99 7.43
N GLU A 312 0.37 -20.64 7.25
CA GLU A 312 -0.51 -21.28 6.25
C GLU A 312 -0.57 -20.49 4.94
N GLU A 313 -0.25 -19.20 5.02
CA GLU A 313 -0.24 -18.24 3.92
C GLU A 313 1.00 -17.35 4.05
N ARG A 314 1.34 -16.65 2.95
CA ARG A 314 2.46 -15.71 2.93
C ARG A 314 2.25 -14.60 3.96
N VAL A 315 3.31 -14.29 4.70
CA VAL A 315 3.34 -13.19 5.67
C VAL A 315 4.47 -12.22 5.32
N ASP A 316 4.19 -10.93 5.44
CA ASP A 316 5.11 -9.84 5.12
C ASP A 316 5.46 -9.04 6.38
N PHE A 317 6.73 -8.66 6.50
CA PHE A 317 7.23 -7.64 7.41
C PHE A 317 7.89 -6.56 6.57
N ARG A 318 7.31 -5.36 6.53
CA ARG A 318 7.72 -4.34 5.58
C ARG A 318 8.39 -3.14 6.25
N PHE A 319 9.30 -2.50 5.51
CA PHE A 319 9.93 -1.22 5.83
C PHE A 319 10.67 -1.15 7.18
N ALA A 320 11.35 -2.23 7.58
CA ALA A 320 12.31 -2.15 8.68
C ALA A 320 13.52 -1.30 8.25
N VAL A 321 13.83 -0.23 8.98
CA VAL A 321 14.82 0.76 8.54
C VAL A 321 16.16 0.49 9.19
N ALA A 322 17.20 0.23 8.40
CA ALA A 322 18.53 0.02 8.96
C ALA A 322 19.66 0.56 8.10
N SER A 323 20.78 0.91 8.74
CA SER A 323 22.01 1.25 8.04
C SER A 323 22.95 0.05 7.92
N TYR A 324 23.58 -0.08 6.77
CA TYR A 324 24.60 -1.08 6.49
C TYR A 324 25.62 -0.53 5.47
N ASP A 325 26.91 -0.84 5.64
CA ASP A 325 28.04 -0.30 4.83
C ASP A 325 28.02 1.22 4.58
N GLY A 326 27.44 1.98 5.51
CA GLY A 326 27.35 3.44 5.45
C GLY A 326 26.19 4.00 4.60
N ASP A 327 25.33 3.14 4.06
CA ASP A 327 24.09 3.49 3.37
C ASP A 327 22.85 3.08 4.19
N TRP A 328 21.67 3.58 3.80
CA TRP A 328 20.38 3.27 4.43
C TRP A 328 19.51 2.41 3.53
N TYR A 329 18.78 1.48 4.14
CA TYR A 329 17.93 0.54 3.45
C TYR A 329 16.59 0.38 4.15
N LEU A 330 15.55 0.11 3.34
CA LEU A 330 14.26 -0.35 3.82
C LEU A 330 14.21 -1.87 3.61
N PHE A 331 14.39 -2.63 4.69
CA PHE A 331 14.36 -4.08 4.68
C PHE A 331 12.93 -4.59 4.71
N ASN A 332 12.67 -5.59 3.89
CA ASN A 332 11.40 -6.29 3.80
C ASN A 332 11.67 -7.80 3.91
N LEU A 333 10.98 -8.48 4.83
CA LEU A 333 11.02 -9.92 4.98
C LEU A 333 9.70 -10.52 4.53
N TYR A 334 9.75 -11.49 3.62
CA TYR A 334 8.62 -12.35 3.27
C TYR A 334 8.85 -13.75 3.81
N VAL A 335 7.79 -14.34 4.35
CA VAL A 335 7.74 -15.75 4.74
C VAL A 335 6.74 -16.43 3.82
N ASP A 336 7.22 -17.30 2.93
CA ASP A 336 6.39 -18.01 1.94
C ASP A 336 6.33 -19.51 2.30
N PRO A 337 5.21 -20.00 2.88
CA PRO A 337 5.12 -21.36 3.41
C PRO A 337 5.06 -22.50 2.38
#